data_AF-A0A9D4NA88-F1
#
_entry.id   AF-A0A9D4NA88-F1
#
_cell.length_a   1.000
_cell.length_b   1.000
_cell.length_c   1.000
_cell.angle_alpha   90.00
_cell.angle_beta   90.00
_cell.angle_gamma   90.00
#
_symmetry.space_group_name_H-M   'P 1'
#
loop_
_entity.id
_entity.type
_entity.pdbx_description
1 polymer ?
#
loop_
_entity_poly.entity_id
_entity_poly.type
_entity_poly.pdbx_seq_one_letter_code
_entity_poly.pdbx_strand_id
1 'polypeptide(L)'
;MHTGFQYVTCGSSLKLLNTYHNVRLHSHDVKYGLGSGQQSVTAVESSDDHNSYWQVRAKTGTHCVRGQPIKSGQTIRLMHLQTRRNLHSHHFQSPLSHNLEVSPFGEDGEGDEVISTWLVKRLVARSQVSVKCPPIHHPVILTTGRQWRGST
;
A
#
# COMPACT_ATOMS: atom_id res chain seq x y z
N MET A 1 -19.29 -19.80 12.96
CA MET A 1 -18.18 -19.20 13.75
C MET A 1 -17.03 -18.86 12.81
N HIS A 2 -16.89 -17.59 12.40
CA HIS A 2 -15.67 -17.07 11.76
C HIS A 2 -15.36 -15.74 12.43
N THR A 3 -14.59 -15.80 13.51
CA THR A 3 -13.97 -14.61 14.11
C THR A 3 -12.83 -14.17 13.20
N GLY A 4 -13.17 -13.42 12.15
CA GLY A 4 -12.16 -12.79 11.29
C GLY A 4 -11.29 -11.82 12.08
N PHE A 5 -10.02 -11.71 11.70
CA PHE A 5 -9.05 -10.78 12.32
C PHE A 5 -9.57 -9.33 12.28
N GLN A 6 -9.85 -8.74 13.45
CA GLN A 6 -10.46 -7.40 13.62
C GLN A 6 -9.52 -6.21 13.37
N TYR A 7 -8.24 -6.47 13.09
CA TYR A 7 -7.20 -5.44 13.03
C TYR A 7 -6.25 -5.73 11.87
N VAL A 8 -5.84 -4.66 11.18
CA VAL A 8 -4.62 -4.67 10.36
C VAL A 8 -3.45 -4.48 11.30
N THR A 9 -2.51 -5.42 11.25
CA THR A 9 -1.36 -5.47 12.15
C THR A 9 -0.05 -5.40 11.36
N CYS A 10 1.03 -5.02 12.02
CA CYS A 10 2.38 -5.13 11.48
C CYS A 10 2.65 -6.58 11.03
N GLY A 11 3.15 -6.75 9.80
CA GLY A 11 3.38 -8.04 9.15
C GLY A 11 2.13 -8.65 8.48
N SER A 12 0.95 -8.02 8.56
CA SER A 12 -0.24 -8.46 7.83
C SER A 12 0.00 -8.44 6.33
N SER A 13 -0.43 -9.50 5.64
CA SER A 13 -0.50 -9.57 4.17
C SER A 13 -1.94 -9.31 3.74
N LEU A 14 -2.14 -8.35 2.83
CA LEU A 14 -3.47 -7.86 2.45
C LEU A 14 -3.51 -7.46 0.97
N LYS A 15 -4.73 -7.38 0.43
CA LYS A 15 -5.00 -6.75 -0.86
C LYS A 15 -5.69 -5.42 -0.61
N LEU A 16 -5.33 -4.41 -1.40
CA LEU A 16 -5.80 -3.04 -1.28
C LEU A 16 -6.82 -2.77 -2.39
N LEU A 17 -8.10 -2.65 -2.06
CA LEU A 17 -9.20 -2.47 -3.02
C LEU A 17 -9.60 -0.98 -3.11
N ASN A 18 -9.53 -0.42 -4.32
CA ASN A 18 -10.18 0.84 -4.64
C ASN A 18 -11.69 0.59 -4.82
N THR A 19 -12.50 1.08 -3.88
CA THR A 19 -13.96 0.83 -3.88
C THR A 19 -14.74 1.58 -4.94
N TYR A 20 -14.19 2.65 -5.50
CA TYR A 20 -14.88 3.41 -6.53
C TYR A 20 -14.82 2.69 -7.89
N HIS A 21 -13.65 2.12 -8.20
CA HIS A 21 -13.43 1.39 -9.47
C HIS A 21 -13.49 -0.13 -9.32
N ASN A 22 -13.64 -0.67 -8.11
CA ASN A 22 -13.66 -2.10 -7.80
C ASN A 22 -12.41 -2.87 -8.28
N VAL A 23 -11.24 -2.22 -8.25
CA VAL A 23 -9.95 -2.78 -8.66
C VAL A 23 -8.94 -2.81 -7.52
N ARG A 24 -8.02 -3.77 -7.55
CA ARG A 24 -7.02 -4.00 -6.50
C ARG A 24 -5.66 -3.51 -6.93
N LEU A 25 -4.93 -2.89 -6.00
CA LEU A 25 -3.54 -2.50 -6.20
C LEU A 25 -2.70 -3.73 -6.54
N HIS A 26 -1.99 -3.66 -7.65
CA HIS A 26 -1.28 -4.78 -8.24
C HIS A 26 0.08 -4.33 -8.76
N SER A 27 1.05 -5.24 -8.76
CA SER A 27 2.33 -5.03 -9.44
C SER A 27 2.89 -6.35 -9.98
N HIS A 28 3.77 -6.28 -10.95
CA HIS A 28 4.34 -7.44 -11.63
C HIS A 28 5.69 -7.05 -12.24
N ASP A 29 6.46 -8.01 -12.77
CA ASP A 29 7.79 -7.75 -13.32
C ASP A 29 7.77 -7.14 -14.74
N VAL A 30 7.05 -6.04 -14.89
CA VAL A 30 7.07 -5.19 -16.10
C VAL A 30 7.28 -3.76 -15.67
N LYS A 31 8.12 -3.05 -16.42
CA LYS A 31 8.52 -1.66 -16.16
C LYS A 31 7.67 -0.68 -16.95
N TYR A 32 7.57 0.55 -16.46
CA TYR A 32 7.02 1.64 -17.26
C TYR A 32 7.91 1.90 -18.48
N GLY A 33 7.30 2.11 -19.65
CA GLY A 33 8.03 2.46 -20.88
C GLY A 33 8.42 3.94 -20.97
N LEU A 34 7.87 4.78 -20.09
CA LEU A 34 8.13 6.21 -19.96
C LEU A 34 8.27 6.55 -18.46
N GLY A 35 8.64 7.79 -18.13
CA GLY A 35 8.81 8.21 -16.74
C GLY A 35 10.11 7.66 -16.14
N SER A 36 10.04 7.02 -14.97
CA SER A 36 11.24 6.56 -14.27
C SER A 36 11.86 5.27 -14.84
N GLY A 37 11.12 4.53 -15.68
CA GLY A 37 11.53 3.20 -16.14
C GLY A 37 11.55 2.13 -15.04
N GLN A 38 11.02 2.42 -13.84
CA GLN A 38 10.91 1.46 -12.76
C GLN A 38 9.78 0.46 -13.00
N GLN A 39 9.71 -0.55 -12.14
CA GLN A 39 8.62 -1.53 -12.14
C GLN A 39 7.25 -0.80 -12.04
N SER A 40 6.25 -1.33 -12.72
CA SER A 40 4.94 -0.69 -12.79
C SER A 40 4.03 -1.11 -11.63
N VAL A 41 3.20 -0.17 -11.19
CA VAL A 41 2.02 -0.42 -10.36
C VAL A 41 0.78 -0.19 -11.21
N THR A 42 -0.17 -1.12 -11.13
CA THR A 42 -1.44 -1.06 -11.83
C THR A 42 -2.60 -1.39 -10.90
N ALA A 43 -3.81 -1.46 -11.45
CA ALA A 43 -4.98 -1.94 -10.75
C ALA A 43 -5.66 -3.04 -11.58
N VAL A 44 -6.05 -4.14 -10.93
CA VAL A 44 -6.68 -5.30 -11.60
C VAL A 44 -8.02 -5.63 -10.95
N GLU A 45 -8.96 -6.15 -11.75
CA GLU A 45 -10.28 -6.57 -11.25
C GLU A 45 -10.23 -7.91 -10.52
N SER A 46 -9.34 -8.82 -10.94
CA SER A 46 -9.17 -10.14 -10.35
C SER A 46 -8.96 -10.04 -8.83
N SER A 47 -9.72 -10.85 -8.11
CA SER A 47 -9.69 -10.89 -6.64
C SER A 47 -8.71 -11.91 -6.09
N ASP A 48 -8.31 -12.88 -6.90
CA ASP A 48 -7.50 -14.05 -6.58
C ASP A 48 -6.03 -13.90 -6.98
N ASP A 49 -5.68 -12.91 -7.81
CA ASP A 49 -4.29 -12.68 -8.23
C ASP A 49 -3.32 -12.47 -7.05
N HIS A 50 -2.26 -13.29 -7.02
CA HIS A 50 -1.22 -13.25 -6.00
C HIS A 50 -0.38 -11.96 -6.05
N ASN A 51 -0.25 -11.35 -7.23
CA ASN A 51 0.44 -10.07 -7.46
C ASN A 51 -0.30 -8.85 -6.90
N SER A 52 -1.43 -9.07 -6.22
CA SER A 52 -2.13 -8.03 -5.47
C SER A 52 -1.88 -8.10 -3.96
N TYR A 53 -0.98 -8.98 -3.48
CA TYR A 53 -0.64 -9.05 -2.06
C TYR A 53 0.48 -8.08 -1.68
N TRP A 54 0.19 -7.28 -0.66
CA TRP A 54 1.09 -6.32 -0.04
C TRP A 54 1.24 -6.62 1.45
N GLN A 55 2.47 -6.60 1.95
CA GLN A 55 2.80 -6.76 3.35
C GLN A 55 2.98 -5.41 4.03
N VAL A 56 2.33 -5.24 5.19
CA VAL A 56 2.50 -4.08 6.05
C VAL A 56 3.80 -4.18 6.83
N ARG A 57 4.69 -3.19 6.67
CA ARG A 57 5.95 -3.07 7.41
C ARG A 57 6.02 -1.73 8.16
N ALA A 58 6.85 -1.69 9.20
CA ALA A 58 7.16 -0.44 9.90
C ALA A 58 7.83 0.56 8.94
N LYS A 59 7.77 1.86 9.28
CA LYS A 59 8.66 2.87 8.67
C LYS A 59 10.13 2.46 8.89
N THR A 60 11.02 2.75 7.94
CA THR A 60 12.46 2.49 8.10
C THR A 60 13.00 3.16 9.37
N GLY A 61 13.92 2.49 10.07
CA GLY A 61 14.44 2.93 11.36
C GLY A 61 13.45 2.79 12.54
N THR A 62 12.23 2.29 12.31
CA THR A 62 11.27 1.97 13.38
C THR A 62 11.05 0.47 13.46
N HIS A 63 10.81 -0.03 14.67
CA HIS A 63 10.45 -1.42 14.89
C HIS A 63 8.94 -1.50 15.17
N CYS A 64 8.23 -2.41 14.50
CA CYS A 64 6.91 -2.84 14.93
C CYS A 64 6.89 -4.34 15.13
N VAL A 65 6.29 -4.79 16.23
CA VAL A 65 6.19 -6.21 16.54
C VAL A 65 5.13 -6.83 15.64
N ARG A 66 5.42 -8.00 15.04
CA ARG A 66 4.43 -8.72 14.25
C ARG A 66 3.15 -8.95 15.06
N GLY A 67 2.00 -8.65 14.48
CA GLY A 67 0.71 -8.76 15.19
C GLY A 67 0.33 -7.50 16.00
N GLN A 68 1.24 -6.54 16.18
CA GLN A 68 0.91 -5.24 16.76
C GLN A 68 -0.08 -4.50 15.84
N PRO A 69 -1.25 -4.07 16.35
CA PRO A 69 -2.18 -3.27 15.58
C PRO A 69 -1.52 -2.00 15.06
N ILE A 70 -1.72 -1.70 13.79
CA ILE A 70 -1.38 -0.38 13.26
C ILE A 70 -2.27 0.65 13.95
N LYS A 71 -1.88 1.92 13.99
CA LYS A 71 -2.72 3.02 14.50
C LYS A 71 -3.09 3.99 13.37
N SER A 72 -4.18 4.73 13.54
CA SER A 72 -4.53 5.79 12.58
C SER A 72 -3.51 6.91 12.75
N GLY A 73 -3.04 7.49 11.65
CA GLY A 73 -1.95 8.45 11.66
C GLY A 73 -0.56 7.80 11.73
N GLN A 74 -0.47 6.48 11.85
CA GLN A 74 0.83 5.79 11.79
C GLN A 74 1.33 5.75 10.35
N THR A 75 2.63 5.99 10.20
CA THR A 75 3.35 5.83 8.94
C THR A 75 3.85 4.40 8.79
N ILE A 76 3.54 3.78 7.66
CA ILE A 76 3.92 2.40 7.33
C ILE A 76 4.64 2.33 5.99
N ARG A 77 5.18 1.16 5.66
CA ARG A 77 5.58 0.76 4.32
C ARG A 77 4.69 -0.37 3.82
N LEU A 78 4.45 -0.41 2.53
CA LEU A 78 3.72 -1.48 1.85
C LEU A 78 4.69 -2.18 0.91
N MET A 79 5.05 -3.42 1.21
CA MET A 79 5.97 -4.20 0.40
C MET A 79 5.19 -5.19 -0.47
N HIS A 80 5.40 -5.16 -1.79
CA HIS A 80 4.83 -6.14 -2.69
C HIS A 80 5.43 -7.52 -2.39
N LEU A 81 4.58 -8.54 -2.15
CA LEU A 81 5.08 -9.84 -1.69
C LEU A 81 5.90 -10.57 -2.77
N GLN A 82 5.47 -10.51 -4.03
CA GLN A 82 6.12 -11.26 -5.11
C GLN A 82 7.48 -10.67 -5.46
N THR A 83 7.58 -9.34 -5.59
CA THR A 83 8.80 -8.68 -6.07
C THR A 83 9.67 -8.14 -4.93
N ARG A 84 9.18 -8.20 -3.69
CA ARG A 84 9.88 -7.74 -2.48
C ARG A 84 10.23 -6.25 -2.50
N ARG A 85 9.56 -5.47 -3.35
CA ARG A 85 9.77 -4.02 -3.52
C ARG A 85 8.76 -3.22 -2.70
N ASN A 86 9.16 -2.04 -2.24
CA ASN A 86 8.27 -1.15 -1.50
C ASN A 86 7.46 -0.28 -2.46
N LEU A 87 6.17 -0.11 -2.18
CA LEU A 87 5.36 0.92 -2.83
C LEU A 87 5.98 2.29 -2.58
N HIS A 88 6.22 3.00 -3.65
CA HIS A 88 7.04 4.19 -3.71
C HIS A 88 6.39 5.22 -4.64
N SER A 89 6.68 6.50 -4.41
CA SER A 89 6.34 7.56 -5.35
C SER A 89 7.44 8.61 -5.35
N HIS A 90 7.55 9.36 -6.44
CA HIS A 90 8.66 10.28 -6.69
C HIS A 90 8.26 11.34 -7.71
N HIS A 91 9.15 12.30 -7.96
CA HIS A 91 8.94 13.43 -8.89
C HIS A 91 9.08 13.04 -10.37
N PHE A 92 8.44 11.94 -10.77
CA PHE A 92 8.24 11.57 -12.17
C PHE A 92 6.75 11.69 -12.52
N GLN A 93 6.46 12.06 -13.77
CA GLN A 93 5.08 12.11 -14.24
C GLN A 93 4.54 10.71 -14.50
N SER A 94 3.32 10.44 -14.06
CA SER A 94 2.61 9.20 -14.32
C SER A 94 2.28 9.10 -15.81
N PRO A 95 2.35 7.89 -16.42
CA PRO A 95 2.25 7.74 -17.87
C PRO A 95 0.93 8.22 -18.51
N LEU A 96 -0.16 8.29 -17.74
CA LEU A 96 -1.50 8.57 -18.28
C LEU A 96 -2.13 9.87 -17.78
N SER A 97 -1.87 10.27 -16.53
CA SER A 97 -2.55 11.42 -15.91
C SER A 97 -1.63 12.59 -15.62
N HIS A 98 -0.33 12.47 -15.91
CA HIS A 98 0.70 13.47 -15.58
C HIS A 98 0.75 13.86 -14.09
N ASN A 99 0.18 13.03 -13.21
CA ASN A 99 0.34 13.11 -11.75
C ASN A 99 1.71 12.57 -11.33
N LEU A 100 1.99 12.45 -10.03
CA LEU A 100 3.20 11.75 -9.59
C LEU A 100 3.09 10.24 -9.87
N GLU A 101 4.16 9.67 -10.43
CA GLU A 101 4.29 8.25 -10.70
C GLU A 101 4.37 7.46 -9.37
N VAL A 102 3.72 6.30 -9.36
CA VAL A 102 3.77 5.34 -8.26
C VAL A 102 4.40 4.06 -8.80
N SER A 103 5.47 3.59 -8.17
CA SER A 103 6.26 2.44 -8.59
C SER A 103 6.58 1.55 -7.39
N PRO A 104 6.96 0.28 -7.57
CA PRO A 104 7.65 -0.49 -6.55
C PRO A 104 9.16 -0.26 -6.69
N PHE A 105 9.79 0.22 -5.62
CA PHE A 105 11.21 0.51 -5.58
C PHE A 105 11.92 -0.25 -4.47
N GLY A 106 13.24 -0.43 -4.65
CA GLY A 106 14.09 -1.12 -3.69
C GLY A 106 14.07 -2.64 -3.85
N GLU A 107 14.66 -3.33 -2.88
CA GLU A 107 14.86 -4.78 -2.85
C GLU A 107 14.80 -5.29 -1.41
N ASP A 108 14.14 -6.43 -1.17
CA ASP A 108 13.87 -6.99 0.17
C ASP A 108 13.25 -6.01 1.18
N GLY A 109 12.51 -5.05 0.61
CA GLY A 109 11.91 -3.91 1.28
C GLY A 109 12.93 -2.99 1.94
N GLU A 110 14.17 -2.94 1.47
CA GLU A 110 15.08 -1.81 1.62
C GLU A 110 14.96 -0.89 0.39
N GLY A 111 15.04 0.43 0.56
CA GLY A 111 14.85 1.42 -0.51
C GLY A 111 14.84 2.86 0.03
N ASP A 112 14.66 3.86 -0.85
CA ASP A 112 14.65 5.28 -0.43
C ASP A 112 13.54 5.54 0.62
N GLU A 113 13.99 5.87 1.82
CA GLU A 113 13.24 5.73 3.05
C GLU A 113 12.14 6.76 3.21
N VAL A 114 12.33 7.97 2.67
CA VAL A 114 11.42 9.09 2.91
C VAL A 114 10.17 8.95 2.05
N ILE A 115 10.36 8.57 0.79
CA ILE A 115 9.33 8.56 -0.24
C ILE A 115 8.65 7.19 -0.44
N SER A 116 9.13 6.16 0.26
CA SER A 116 8.50 4.83 0.33
C SER A 116 7.54 4.67 1.52
N THR A 117 7.19 5.77 2.21
CA THR A 117 6.30 5.74 3.37
C THR A 117 4.90 6.25 3.08
N TRP A 118 3.91 5.65 3.76
CA TRP A 118 2.50 5.91 3.54
C TRP A 118 1.82 6.19 4.87
N LEU A 119 1.08 7.30 4.94
CA LEU A 119 0.27 7.66 6.10
C LEU A 119 -1.04 6.86 6.06
N VAL A 120 -1.28 6.08 7.11
CA VAL A 120 -2.53 5.34 7.28
C VAL A 120 -3.57 6.25 7.89
N LYS A 121 -4.72 6.40 7.23
CA LYS A 121 -5.90 7.07 7.80
C LYS A 121 -7.06 6.11 7.87
N ARG A 122 -7.62 5.91 9.07
CA ARG A 122 -8.91 5.25 9.25
C ARG A 122 -10.00 6.14 8.68
N LEU A 123 -10.84 5.59 7.82
CA LEU A 123 -12.11 6.21 7.44
C LEU A 123 -13.21 5.58 8.30
N VAL A 124 -13.46 6.20 9.47
CA VAL A 124 -14.38 5.69 10.52
C VAL A 124 -15.77 5.43 9.95
N ALA A 125 -16.25 6.28 9.04
CA ALA A 125 -17.59 6.19 8.49
C ALA A 125 -17.86 4.94 7.62
N ARG A 126 -16.83 4.22 7.15
CA ARG A 126 -17.00 3.11 6.19
C ARG A 126 -16.24 1.83 6.53
N SER A 127 -15.59 1.75 7.69
CA SER A 127 -14.65 0.65 8.02
C SER A 127 -13.54 0.49 6.95
N GLN A 128 -13.14 1.58 6.31
CA GLN A 128 -12.16 1.60 5.23
C GLN A 128 -10.82 2.17 5.72
N VAL A 129 -9.75 1.85 5.00
CA VAL A 129 -8.44 2.46 5.19
C VAL A 129 -8.14 3.31 3.96
N SER A 130 -7.49 4.46 4.18
CA SER A 130 -6.84 5.18 3.10
C SER A 130 -5.36 5.25 3.42
N VAL A 131 -4.54 5.01 2.40
CA VAL A 131 -3.10 5.24 2.46
C VAL A 131 -2.79 6.45 1.60
N LYS A 132 -2.07 7.40 2.17
CA LYS A 132 -1.68 8.64 1.50
C LYS A 132 -0.18 8.74 1.42
N CYS A 133 0.35 9.01 0.23
CA CYS A 133 1.75 9.37 0.08
C CYS A 133 1.94 10.78 0.63
N PRO A 134 2.89 11.05 1.53
CA PRO A 134 3.17 12.40 2.02
C PRO A 134 3.35 13.48 0.93
N PRO A 135 4.03 13.24 -0.21
CA PRO A 135 4.13 14.20 -1.30
C PRO A 135 2.90 14.25 -2.24
N ILE A 136 2.01 13.24 -2.24
CA ILE A 136 0.83 13.21 -3.11
C ILE A 136 -0.40 13.68 -2.34
N HIS A 137 -0.95 14.85 -2.71
CA HIS A 137 -2.12 15.39 -2.04
C HIS A 137 -3.43 14.59 -2.26
N HIS A 138 -3.42 13.60 -3.17
CA HIS A 138 -4.56 12.75 -3.49
C HIS A 138 -4.56 11.46 -2.64
N PRO A 139 -5.62 11.19 -1.85
CA PRO A 139 -5.73 9.98 -1.05
C PRO A 139 -6.03 8.77 -1.95
N VAL A 140 -5.24 7.71 -1.85
CA VAL A 140 -5.68 6.40 -2.37
C VAL A 140 -6.55 5.77 -1.29
N ILE A 141 -7.85 5.68 -1.56
CA ILE A 141 -8.80 5.01 -0.65
C ILE A 141 -8.70 3.53 -0.95
N LEU A 142 -8.03 2.79 -0.05
CA LEU A 142 -7.75 1.37 -0.21
C LEU A 142 -8.40 0.59 0.91
N THR A 143 -9.54 0.00 0.59
CA THR A 143 -10.19 -0.91 1.51
C THR A 143 -9.43 -2.22 1.59
N THR A 144 -9.08 -2.57 2.81
CA THR A 144 -8.87 -3.97 3.14
C THR A 144 -10.25 -4.58 3.34
N GLY A 145 -10.51 -5.80 2.88
CA GLY A 145 -11.75 -6.56 3.22
C GLY A 145 -11.87 -6.92 4.72
N ARG A 146 -11.19 -6.17 5.61
CA ARG A 146 -11.11 -6.38 7.05
C ARG A 146 -11.56 -5.11 7.74
N GLN A 147 -12.54 -5.23 8.62
CA GLN A 147 -13.08 -4.16 9.44
C GLN A 147 -12.02 -3.72 10.46
N TRP A 148 -11.70 -2.42 10.50
CA TRP A 148 -10.70 -1.88 11.41
C TRP A 148 -11.38 -1.37 12.69
N ARG A 149 -11.29 -2.07 13.82
CA ARG A 149 -11.59 -1.49 15.16
C ARG A 149 -10.29 -0.95 15.75
N GLY A 150 -10.32 0.10 16.56
CA GLY A 150 -9.13 0.84 16.98
C GLY A 150 -9.11 0.92 18.48
N SER A 151 -7.95 0.70 19.10
CA SER A 151 -7.75 1.19 20.45
C SER A 151 -7.68 2.71 20.36
N THR A 152 -8.61 3.37 21.05
CA THR A 152 -8.54 4.79 21.40
C THR A 152 -7.14 5.20 21.85
#